data_AF-A0A174F4U0-F1
#
_entry.id   AF-A0A174F4U0-F1
#
_cell.length_a   1.000
_cell.length_b   1.000
_cell.length_c   1.000
_cell.angle_alpha   90.00
_cell.angle_beta   90.00
_cell.angle_gamma   90.00
#
_symmetry.space_group_name_H-M   'P 1'
#
loop_
_entity.id
_entity.type
_entity.pdbx_description
1 polymer ?
#
loop_
_entity_poly.entity_id
_entity_poly.type
_entity_poly.pdbx_seq_one_letter_code
_entity_poly.pdbx_strand_id
1 'polypeptide(L)'
;MSYKHITINEHCIIALGQFSNSNLKSLTVDRSKEFARYLELENKFNLHVYFADAYSSWQRGTNKNTNGLIRDFFSKKFDFSTVNQTHVDIVEDILNDRPRKCLGYKTPI
;
A
#
# COMPACT_ATOMS: atom_id res chain seq x y z
N MET A 1 -0.86 -22.82 -10.54
CA MET A 1 -0.89 -22.74 -9.06
C MET A 1 -0.23 -21.42 -8.66
N SER A 2 -0.86 -20.63 -7.78
CA SER A 2 -0.83 -19.14 -7.79
C SER A 2 0.50 -18.50 -7.34
N TYR A 3 1.31 -17.97 -8.27
CA TYR A 3 2.53 -17.17 -8.03
C TYR A 3 2.28 -15.78 -7.42
N LYS A 4 1.04 -15.30 -7.40
CA LYS A 4 0.71 -13.90 -7.05
C LYS A 4 1.16 -13.46 -5.66
N HIS A 5 1.10 -14.37 -4.69
CA HIS A 5 1.47 -14.09 -3.30
C HIS A 5 3.00 -14.02 -3.10
N ILE A 6 3.78 -14.61 -4.01
CA ILE A 6 5.24 -14.48 -4.04
C ILE A 6 5.60 -13.09 -4.56
N THR A 7 5.01 -12.73 -5.70
CA THR A 7 5.20 -11.43 -6.35
C THR A 7 4.79 -10.27 -5.44
N ILE A 8 3.66 -10.36 -4.73
CA ILE A 8 3.23 -9.29 -3.82
C ILE A 8 4.20 -9.13 -2.64
N ASN A 9 4.69 -10.23 -2.05
CA ASN A 9 5.64 -10.18 -0.95
C ASN A 9 6.96 -9.56 -1.41
N GLU A 10 7.47 -9.94 -2.58
CA GLU A 10 8.68 -9.36 -3.19
C GLU A 10 8.54 -7.84 -3.35
N HIS A 11 7.43 -7.37 -3.94
CA HIS A 11 7.19 -5.94 -4.10
C HIS A 11 6.96 -5.22 -2.76
N CYS A 12 6.27 -5.85 -1.80
CA CYS A 12 6.15 -5.31 -0.44
C CYS A 12 7.52 -5.17 0.23
N ILE A 13 8.42 -6.13 0.04
CA ILE A 13 9.78 -6.05 0.59
C ILE A 13 10.56 -4.90 -0.03
N ILE A 14 10.44 -4.69 -1.34
CA ILE A 14 11.08 -3.58 -2.05
C ILE A 14 10.53 -2.24 -1.53
N ALA A 15 9.21 -2.08 -1.47
CA ALA A 15 8.57 -0.84 -1.04
C ALA A 15 8.82 -0.53 0.43
N LEU A 16 8.62 -1.50 1.33
CA LEU A 16 8.85 -1.31 2.77
C LEU A 16 10.33 -1.16 3.10
N GLY A 17 11.24 -1.75 2.32
CA GLY A 17 12.69 -1.62 2.48
C GLY A 17 13.23 -0.20 2.29
N GLN A 18 12.43 0.72 1.74
CA GLN A 18 12.79 2.13 1.64
C GLN A 18 12.70 2.84 3.01
N PHE A 19 11.96 2.29 3.96
CA PHE A 19 11.81 2.85 5.30
C PHE A 19 12.79 2.18 6.27
N SER A 20 13.24 2.93 7.28
CA SER A 20 13.98 2.31 8.38
C SER A 20 13.07 1.33 9.14
N ASN A 21 13.59 0.16 9.51
CA ASN A 21 12.82 -0.83 10.29
C ASN A 21 12.27 -0.24 11.60
N SER A 22 12.93 0.77 12.16
CA SER A 22 12.45 1.45 13.37
C SER A 22 11.15 2.24 13.16
N ASN A 23 10.85 2.66 11.93
CA ASN A 23 9.67 3.44 11.57
C ASN A 23 8.48 2.55 11.15
N LEU A 24 8.71 1.28 10.84
CA LEU A 24 7.68 0.32 10.51
C LEU A 24 7.24 -0.43 11.76
N LYS A 25 5.99 -0.22 12.20
CA LYS A 25 5.45 -0.86 13.42
C LYS A 25 4.47 -1.99 13.11
N SER A 26 3.59 -1.75 12.15
CA SER A 26 2.58 -2.71 11.74
C SER A 26 2.11 -2.45 10.32
N LEU A 27 1.47 -3.46 9.73
CA LEU A 27 0.87 -3.41 8.41
C LEU A 27 -0.56 -3.96 8.51
N THR A 28 -1.56 -3.21 8.07
CA THR A 28 -2.96 -3.67 8.07
C THR A 28 -3.43 -3.93 6.64
N VAL A 29 -3.79 -5.17 6.34
CA VAL A 29 -4.20 -5.65 5.02
C VAL A 29 -5.63 -6.17 5.01
N ASP A 30 -6.14 -6.48 3.82
CA ASP A 30 -7.42 -7.17 3.66
C ASP A 30 -7.17 -8.67 3.72
N ARG A 31 -8.25 -9.46 3.82
CA ARG A 31 -8.16 -10.93 3.85
C ARG A 31 -7.94 -11.55 2.47
N SER A 32 -7.28 -10.84 1.56
CA SER A 32 -6.95 -11.41 0.26
C SER A 32 -5.91 -12.53 0.41
N LYS A 33 -5.98 -13.51 -0.50
CA LYS A 33 -5.01 -14.62 -0.54
C LYS A 33 -3.61 -14.17 -0.96
N GLU A 34 -3.46 -12.92 -1.42
CA GLU A 34 -2.19 -12.34 -1.80
C GLU A 34 -1.30 -12.18 -0.56
N PHE A 35 -1.88 -11.83 0.59
CA PHE A 35 -1.16 -11.74 1.87
C PHE A 35 -1.08 -13.06 2.64
N ALA A 36 -1.24 -14.23 1.98
CA ALA A 36 -1.17 -15.53 2.66
C ALA A 36 0.22 -15.82 3.28
N ARG A 37 1.30 -15.22 2.76
CA ARG A 37 2.68 -15.34 3.28
C ARG A 37 3.09 -14.14 4.14
N TYR A 38 2.16 -13.54 4.88
CA TYR A 38 2.43 -12.36 5.72
C TYR A 38 3.55 -12.56 6.75
N LEU A 39 3.75 -13.78 7.26
CA LEU A 39 4.82 -14.11 8.22
C LEU A 39 6.22 -13.75 7.69
N GLU A 40 6.42 -13.74 6.37
CA GLU A 40 7.69 -13.32 5.78
C GLU A 40 7.93 -11.82 5.94
N LEU A 41 6.88 -11.03 5.83
CA LEU A 41 6.94 -9.58 6.05
C LEU A 41 7.17 -9.27 7.53
N GLU A 42 6.49 -9.99 8.43
CA GLU A 42 6.71 -9.86 9.88
C GLU A 42 8.17 -10.16 10.24
N ASN A 43 8.69 -11.30 9.78
CA ASN A 43 10.07 -11.71 10.06
C ASN A 43 11.12 -10.79 9.45
N LYS A 44 10.88 -10.27 8.24
CA LYS A 44 11.84 -9.42 7.51
C LYS A 44 11.96 -8.03 8.14
N PHE A 45 10.84 -7.45 8.55
CA PHE A 45 10.77 -6.05 9.01
C PHE A 45 10.58 -5.92 10.52
N ASN A 46 10.40 -7.03 11.24
CA ASN A 46 10.06 -7.04 12.67
C ASN A 46 8.80 -6.18 12.97
N LEU A 47 7.76 -6.38 12.15
CA LEU A 47 6.47 -5.69 12.25
C LEU A 47 5.33 -6.69 12.51
N HIS A 48 4.17 -6.19 12.92
CA HIS A 48 2.95 -7.01 13.04
C HIS A 48 2.01 -6.81 11.84
N VAL A 49 1.54 -7.90 11.23
CA VAL A 49 0.52 -7.86 10.18
C VAL A 49 -0.85 -8.12 10.77
N TYR A 50 -1.77 -7.17 10.55
CA TYR A 50 -3.18 -7.28 10.94
C TYR A 50 -4.07 -7.42 9.72
N PHE A 51 -5.15 -8.19 9.87
CA PHE A 51 -6.15 -8.38 8.82
C PHE A 51 -7.45 -7.69 9.20
N ALA A 52 -8.03 -6.93 8.28
CA ALA A 52 -9.39 -6.42 8.45
C ALA A 52 -10.41 -7.58 8.56
N ASP A 53 -11.47 -7.37 9.32
CA ASP A 53 -12.57 -8.30 9.45
C ASP A 53 -13.30 -8.49 8.11
N ALA A 54 -13.92 -9.66 7.95
CA ALA A 54 -14.69 -9.96 6.75
C ALA A 54 -15.78 -8.90 6.56
N TYR A 55 -15.91 -8.41 5.32
CA TYR A 55 -16.86 -7.36 4.92
C TYR A 55 -16.71 -6.01 5.67
N SER A 56 -15.64 -5.84 6.48
CA SER A 56 -15.44 -4.69 7.37
C SER A 56 -14.57 -3.62 6.75
N SER A 57 -15.03 -3.17 5.60
CA SER A 57 -14.23 -2.34 4.70
C SER A 57 -13.92 -0.93 5.26
N TRP A 58 -14.60 -0.50 6.32
CA TRP A 58 -14.36 0.74 7.06
C TRP A 58 -13.10 0.69 7.95
N GLN A 59 -12.64 -0.50 8.36
CA GLN A 59 -11.39 -0.67 9.11
C GLN A 59 -10.15 -0.28 8.28
N ARG A 60 -10.33 -0.06 6.98
CA ARG A 60 -9.32 0.40 6.02
C ARG A 60 -9.72 1.71 5.34
N GLY A 61 -10.39 2.61 6.07
CA GLY A 61 -10.90 3.88 5.54
C GLY A 61 -9.83 4.69 4.79
N THR A 62 -8.63 4.81 5.35
CA THR A 62 -7.50 5.51 4.72
C THR A 62 -7.08 4.85 3.40
N ASN A 63 -6.92 3.53 3.37
CA ASN A 63 -6.58 2.79 2.15
C ASN A 63 -7.62 3.00 1.05
N LYS A 64 -8.91 2.99 1.40
CA LYS A 64 -9.98 3.26 0.43
C LYS A 64 -9.94 4.68 -0.10
N ASN A 65 -9.70 5.66 0.78
CA ASN A 65 -9.56 7.05 0.38
C ASN A 65 -8.38 7.24 -0.57
N THR A 66 -7.20 6.71 -0.23
CA THR A 66 -5.99 6.78 -1.07
C THR A 66 -6.20 6.10 -2.43
N ASN A 67 -6.86 4.94 -2.47
CA ASN A 67 -7.23 4.29 -3.72
C ASN A 67 -8.17 5.14 -4.60
N GLY A 68 -9.00 5.98 -3.99
CA GLY A 68 -9.80 6.98 -4.71
C GLY A 68 -8.92 8.02 -5.38
N LEU A 69 -7.95 8.56 -4.65
CA LEU A 69 -7.01 9.56 -5.19
C LEU A 69 -6.14 8.99 -6.31
N ILE A 70 -5.66 7.76 -6.17
CA ILE A 70 -4.89 7.08 -7.23
C ILE A 70 -5.73 6.93 -8.51
N ARG A 71 -7.06 6.77 -8.38
CA ARG A 71 -7.97 6.64 -9.54
C ARG A 71 -8.19 7.93 -10.30
N ASP A 72 -7.84 9.09 -9.73
CA ASP A 72 -7.83 10.36 -10.45
C ASP A 72 -6.74 10.36 -11.54
N PHE A 73 -5.67 9.58 -11.35
CA PHE A 73 -4.58 9.39 -12.33
C PHE A 73 -4.80 8.14 -13.19
N PHE A 74 -5.19 7.02 -12.56
CA PHE A 74 -5.39 5.74 -13.23
C PHE A 74 -6.87 5.33 -13.11
N SER A 75 -7.67 5.79 -14.07
CA SER A 75 -9.11 5.52 -14.09
C SER A 75 -9.43 4.03 -14.03
N LYS A 76 -10.66 3.68 -13.67
CA LYS A 76 -11.06 2.26 -13.68
C LYS A 76 -10.87 1.67 -15.08
N LYS A 77 -10.26 0.48 -15.16
CA LYS A 77 -9.86 -0.20 -16.42
C LYS A 77 -8.73 0.49 -17.19
N PHE A 78 -7.99 1.40 -16.56
CA PHE A 78 -6.74 1.91 -17.14
C PHE A 78 -5.80 0.76 -17.47
N ASP A 79 -5.15 0.83 -18.63
CA ASP A 79 -4.20 -0.18 -19.07
C ASP A 79 -2.84 0.03 -18.39
N PHE A 80 -2.62 -0.69 -17.30
CA PHE A 80 -1.38 -0.63 -16.53
C PHE A 80 -0.16 -1.20 -17.28
N SER A 81 -0.33 -1.87 -18.42
CA SER A 81 0.83 -2.31 -19.24
C SER A 81 1.61 -1.14 -19.83
N THR A 82 0.97 0.03 -19.94
CA THR A 82 1.57 1.28 -20.41
C THR A 82 2.27 2.08 -19.31
N VAL A 83 2.13 1.67 -18.05
CA VAL A 83 2.66 2.38 -16.88
C VAL A 83 4.01 1.78 -16.52
N ASN A 84 5.04 2.64 -16.42
CA ASN A 84 6.34 2.25 -15.88
C ASN A 84 6.53 2.83 -14.46
N GLN A 85 7.62 2.42 -13.79
CA GLN A 85 7.91 2.85 -12.41
C GLN A 85 7.94 4.38 -12.26
N THR A 86 8.55 5.10 -13.21
CA THR A 86 8.62 6.57 -13.19
C THR A 86 7.25 7.24 -13.11
N HIS A 87 6.24 6.69 -13.80
CA HIS A 87 4.87 7.22 -13.72
C HIS A 87 4.26 7.00 -12.33
N VAL A 88 4.57 5.86 -11.70
CA VAL A 88 4.12 5.55 -10.35
C VAL A 88 4.78 6.49 -9.34
N ASP A 89 6.09 6.69 -9.45
CA ASP A 89 6.86 7.57 -8.57
C ASP A 89 6.34 9.02 -8.63
N ILE A 90 6.07 9.55 -9.83
CA ILE A 90 5.49 10.89 -10.00
C ILE A 90 4.13 11.00 -9.30
N VAL A 91 3.26 9.99 -9.43
CA VAL A 91 1.94 10.00 -8.77
C VAL A 91 2.10 9.89 -7.25
N GLU A 92 3.05 9.09 -6.77
CA GLU A 92 3.37 8.99 -5.35
C GLU A 92 3.82 10.33 -4.77
N ASP A 93 4.76 11.01 -5.43
CA ASP A 93 5.25 12.34 -5.03
C ASP A 93 4.09 13.35 -4.94
N ILE A 94 3.25 13.43 -5.97
CA ILE A 94 2.08 14.33 -5.97
C ILE A 94 1.13 14.03 -4.80
N LEU A 95 0.92 12.74 -4.46
CA LEU A 95 0.02 12.35 -3.37
C LEU A 95 0.63 12.56 -1.99
N ASN A 96 1.95 12.46 -1.87
CA ASN A 96 2.71 12.72 -0.66
C ASN A 96 2.89 14.23 -0.40
N ASP A 97 2.93 15.05 -1.44
CA ASP A 97 2.96 16.51 -1.36
C ASP A 97 1.56 17.15 -1.28
N ARG A 98 0.49 16.34 -1.30
CA ARG A 98 -0.88 16.84 -1.23
C ARG A 98 -1.27 17.18 0.21
N PRO A 99 -1.64 18.44 0.52
CA PRO A 99 -2.15 18.83 1.83
C PRO A 99 -3.38 18.02 2.26
N ARG A 100 -3.39 17.50 3.49
CA ARG A 100 -4.51 16.73 4.04
C ARG A 100 -5.18 17.47 5.18
N LYS A 101 -6.51 17.63 5.11
CA LYS A 101 -7.30 18.28 6.16
C LYS A 101 -7.13 17.60 7.53
N CYS A 102 -7.00 16.27 7.56
CA CYS A 102 -6.75 15.53 8.80
C CYS A 102 -5.38 15.79 9.43
N LEU A 103 -4.43 16.37 8.68
CA LEU A 103 -3.11 16.78 9.16
C LEU A 103 -3.02 18.31 9.39
N GLY A 104 -4.17 19.00 9.50
CA GLY A 104 -4.18 20.46 9.60
C GLY A 104 -3.69 21.15 8.32
N TYR A 105 -4.00 20.57 7.16
CA TYR A 105 -3.54 21.02 5.84
C TYR A 105 -2.01 20.96 5.64
N LYS A 106 -1.33 20.09 6.38
CA LYS A 106 0.05 19.70 6.08
C LYS A 106 0.11 18.53 5.10
N THR A 107 1.27 18.33 4.52
CA THR A 107 1.62 17.19 3.66
C THR A 107 1.96 15.95 4.52
N PRO A 108 1.73 14.73 3.99
CA PRO A 108 2.19 13.48 4.58
C PRO A 108 3.67 13.40 4.93
N ILE A 109 4.53 13.94 4.05
CA ILE A 109 5.99 14.08 4.23
C ILE A 109 6.27 15.54 4.60
#